data_AF-A0A931WAE3-F1
#
_entry.id   AF-A0A931WAE3-F1
#
_cell.length_a   1.000
_cell.length_b   1.000
_cell.length_c   1.000
_cell.angle_alpha   90.00
_cell.angle_beta   90.00
_cell.angle_gamma   90.00
#
_symmetry.space_group_name_H-M   'P 1'
#
loop_
_entity.id
_entity.type
_entity.pdbx_description
1 polymer ?
#
loop_
_entity_poly.entity_id
_entity_poly.type
_entity_poly.pdbx_seq_one_letter_code
_entity_poly.pdbx_strand_id
1 'polypeptide(L)' 'AEELAGGAGLHITVAKWLTPNGTFVHKKGITPDVVVASDENESDNDVQLAKAIEYLLK' A
#
# COMPACT_ATOMS: atom_id res chain seq x y z
N ALA A 1 -10.74 -9.45 18.07
CA ALA A 1 -11.73 -8.46 18.54
C ALA A 1 -12.08 -8.86 19.96
N GLU A 2 -12.02 -7.92 20.90
CA GLU A 2 -12.44 -8.19 22.27
C GLU A 2 -13.93 -7.84 22.37
N GLU A 3 -14.72 -8.78 22.89
CA GLU A 3 -16.16 -8.66 23.03
C GLU A 3 -16.48 -8.09 24.42
N LEU A 4 -17.15 -6.94 24.43
CA LEU A 4 -17.51 -6.20 25.64
C LEU A 4 -18.96 -6.51 26.02
N ALA A 5 -19.29 -6.30 27.31
CA ALA A 5 -20.63 -6.52 27.82
C ALA A 5 -21.69 -5.74 26.99
N GLY A 6 -22.78 -6.43 26.63
CA GLY A 6 -23.86 -5.86 25.81
C GLY A 6 -23.72 -6.09 24.29
N GLY A 7 -22.81 -6.97 23.84
CA GLY A 7 -22.65 -7.32 22.42
C GLY A 7 -21.83 -6.31 21.61
N ALA A 8 -21.08 -5.44 22.28
CA ALA A 8 -20.19 -4.48 21.64
C ALA A 8 -18.80 -5.10 21.39
N GLY A 9 -18.08 -4.62 20.37
CA GLY A 9 -16.74 -5.11 20.03
C GLY A 9 -15.74 -3.97 19.86
N LEU A 10 -14.51 -4.16 20.37
CA LEU A 10 -13.42 -3.19 20.22
C LEU A 10 -12.43 -3.62 19.13
N HIS A 11 -12.19 -2.71 18.18
CA HIS A 11 -11.14 -2.84 17.17
C HIS A 11 -10.03 -1.83 17.45
N ILE A 12 -8.87 -2.35 17.87
CA ILE A 12 -7.67 -1.55 18.13
C ILE A 12 -6.48 -2.15 17.40
N THR A 13 -5.61 -1.28 16.89
CA THR A 13 -4.35 -1.67 16.28
C THR A 13 -3.30 -1.82 17.37
N VAL A 14 -2.85 -3.05 17.64
CA VAL A 14 -1.89 -3.34 18.72
C VAL A 14 -0.42 -3.29 18.27
N ALA A 15 -0.18 -3.25 16.96
CA ALA A 15 1.17 -3.30 16.39
C ALA A 15 1.32 -2.33 15.21
N LYS A 16 2.54 -1.85 14.99
CA LYS A 16 2.90 -0.94 13.90
C LYS A 16 3.80 -1.65 12.90
N TRP A 17 3.51 -1.46 11.62
CA TRP A 17 4.37 -1.93 10.52
C TRP A 17 5.46 -0.90 10.23
N LEU A 18 6.72 -1.27 10.46
CA LEU A 18 7.88 -0.42 10.25
C LEU A 18 8.67 -0.92 9.04
N THR A 19 9.20 -0.01 8.23
CA THR A 19 10.23 -0.36 7.23
C THR A 19 11.56 -0.70 7.93
N PRO A 20 12.54 -1.33 7.25
CA PRO A 20 13.88 -1.52 7.80
C PRO A 20 14.55 -0.22 8.29
N ASN A 21 14.18 0.92 7.68
CA ASN A 21 14.61 2.26 8.09
C ASN A 21 13.82 2.82 9.29
N GLY A 22 12.99 2.01 9.97
CA GLY A 22 12.18 2.43 11.11
C GLY A 22 10.99 3.33 10.78
N THR A 23 10.61 3.44 9.49
CA THR A 23 9.49 4.31 9.10
C THR A 23 8.16 3.60 9.31
N PHE A 24 7.24 4.21 10.06
CA PHE A 24 5.88 3.71 10.21
C PHE A 24 5.06 3.93 8.94
N VAL A 25 4.54 2.84 8.37
CA VAL A 25 3.85 2.85 7.06
C VAL A 25 2.45 3.46 7.15
N HIS A 26 1.78 3.33 8.29
CA HIS A 26 0.42 3.82 8.44
C HIS A 26 0.34 5.34 8.21
N LYS A 27 -0.61 5.79 7.39
CA LYS A 27 -0.82 7.17 6.91
C LYS A 27 0.29 7.79 6.05
N LYS A 28 1.53 7.28 6.11
CA LYS A 28 2.63 7.75 5.25
C LYS A 28 2.66 7.03 3.90
N GLY A 29 2.32 5.74 3.89
CA GLY A 29 2.48 4.89 2.70
C GLY A 29 3.94 4.62 2.38
N ILE A 30 4.18 4.10 1.16
CA ILE A 30 5.51 3.87 0.59
C ILE A 30 5.52 4.57 -0.77
N THR A 31 6.45 5.50 -0.94
CA THR A 31 6.64 6.20 -2.21
C THR A 31 7.48 5.31 -3.13
N PRO A 32 7.04 5.02 -4.37
CA PRO A 32 7.84 4.25 -5.32
C PRO A 32 9.01 5.10 -5.83
N ASP A 33 10.15 4.45 -6.11
CA ASP A 33 11.32 5.12 -6.66
C ASP A 33 11.07 5.64 -8.10
N VAL A 34 10.20 4.95 -8.83
CA VAL A 34 9.73 5.34 -10.17
C VAL A 34 8.22 5.53 -10.11
N VAL A 35 7.77 6.78 -10.20
CA VAL A 35 6.35 7.13 -10.22
C VAL A 35 5.82 7.02 -11.65
N VAL A 36 4.83 6.15 -11.87
CA VAL A 36 4.11 6.01 -13.14
C VAL A 36 2.63 6.26 -12.88
N ALA A 37 2.07 7.30 -13.49
CA ALA A 37 0.64 7.58 -13.37
C ALA A 37 -0.16 6.53 -14.15
N SER A 38 -1.28 6.07 -13.57
CA SER A 38 -2.31 5.36 -14.34
C SER A 38 -3.05 6.36 -15.21
N ASP A 39 -3.24 6.03 -16.49
CA ASP A 39 -4.23 6.75 -17.30
C ASP A 39 -5.61 6.20 -16.93
N GLU A 40 -6.44 7.04 -16.34
CA GLU A 40 -7.77 6.66 -15.82
C GLU A 40 -8.74 6.24 -16.94
N ASN A 41 -8.39 6.56 -18.20
CA ASN A 41 -9.24 6.37 -19.37
C ASN A 41 -8.84 5.14 -20.21
N GLU A 42 -7.71 4.49 -19.91
CA GLU A 42 -7.21 3.34 -20.68
C GLU A 42 -7.07 2.09 -19.80
N SER A 43 -8.20 1.47 -19.47
CA SER A 43 -8.25 0.20 -18.72
C SER A 43 -7.58 -0.98 -19.46
N ASP A 44 -7.38 -0.87 -20.77
CA ASP A 44 -6.80 -1.94 -21.61
C ASP A 44 -5.26 -1.90 -21.67
N ASN A 45 -4.63 -0.75 -21.38
CA ASN A 45 -3.19 -0.57 -21.49
C ASN A 45 -2.55 -0.35 -20.11
N ASP A 46 -2.02 -1.41 -19.50
CA ASP A 46 -1.29 -1.32 -18.23
C ASP A 46 0.12 -0.72 -18.44
N VAL A 47 0.17 0.61 -18.46
CA VAL A 47 1.41 1.40 -18.59
C VAL A 47 2.37 1.13 -17.43
N GLN A 48 1.86 0.82 -16.24
CA GLN A 48 2.68 0.55 -15.05
C GLN A 48 3.41 -0.78 -15.20
N LEU A 49 2.72 -1.81 -15.69
CA LEU A 49 3.31 -3.12 -15.99
C LEU A 49 4.38 -3.02 -17.08
N ALA A 50 4.09 -2.35 -18.19
CA ALA A 50 5.05 -2.18 -19.28
C ALA A 50 6.33 -1.48 -18.79
N LYS A 51 6.20 -0.43 -17.97
CA LYS A 51 7.34 0.26 -17.37
C LYS A 51 8.10 -0.57 -16.35
N ALA A 52 7.41 -1.42 -15.57
CA ALA A 52 8.07 -2.35 -14.66
C ALA A 52 8.92 -3.37 -15.42
N ILE A 53 8.41 -3.92 -16.52
CA ILE A 53 9.15 -4.86 -17.38
C ILE A 53 10.36 -4.18 -18.01
N GLU A 54 10.20 -2.98 -18.57
CA GLU A 54 11.31 -2.18 -19.13
C GLU A 54 12.39 -1.90 -18.07
N TYR A 55 12.00 -1.55 -16.85
CA TYR A 55 12.94 -1.28 -15.76
C TYR A 55 13.71 -2.53 -15.30
N LEU A 56 13.04 -3.69 -15.24
CA LEU A 56 13.64 -4.95 -14.78
C LEU A 56 14.57 -5.61 -15.82
N LEU A 57 14.28 -5.41 -17.11
CA LEU A 57 15.05 -6.01 -18.22
C LEU A 57 16.18 -5.11 -18.75
N LYS A 58 16.29 -3.89 -18.20
CA LYS A 58 17.42 -2.98 -18.44
C LYS A 58 18.66 -3.44 -17.68
#